data_AF-A0A7S0DED8-F1
#
_entry.id   AF-A0A7S0DED8-F1
#
_cell.length_a   1.000
_cell.length_b   1.000
_cell.length_c   1.000
_cell.angle_alpha   90.00
_cell.angle_beta   90.00
_cell.angle_gamma   90.00
#
_symmetry.space_group_name_H-M   'P 1'
#
loop_
_entity.id
_entity.type
_entity.pdbx_description
1 polymer ?
#
loop_
_entity_poly.entity_id
_entity_poly.type
_entity_poly.pdbx_seq_one_letter_code
_entity_poly.pdbx_strand_id
1 'polypeptide(L)'
;LVGREKYLGGALGFDGMIYAIPGFARRVLRIDPRTGAVEYVGPDFSNAPFKWLRSVQCPRTGAIYGLPCHHDAVLKIVPSKGVGKDGKPKAPCVSLVGLGSCGSGDWKFHGGVLSPDDGCFYCIPQFAERVLKIDPRTDACELIGASF
;
A
#
# COMPACT_ATOMS: atom_id res chain seq x y z
N LEU A 1 -12.01 -17.60 9.58
CA LEU A 1 -12.30 -16.89 8.31
C LEU A 1 -12.10 -17.85 7.15
N VAL A 2 -13.17 -18.17 6.40
CA VAL A 2 -13.11 -18.96 5.17
C VAL A 2 -12.88 -18.00 4.00
N GLY A 3 -11.94 -18.32 3.12
CA GLY A 3 -11.40 -17.45 2.06
C GLY A 3 -9.88 -17.35 2.18
N ARG A 4 -9.14 -17.92 1.22
CA ARG A 4 -7.67 -17.96 1.24
C ARG A 4 -7.04 -16.59 1.00
N GLU A 5 -7.71 -15.73 0.23
CA GLU A 5 -7.24 -14.39 -0.11
C GLU A 5 -7.99 -13.36 0.72
N LYS A 6 -7.27 -12.51 1.47
CA LYS A 6 -7.87 -11.40 2.23
C LYS A 6 -7.19 -10.09 1.87
N TYR A 7 -8.01 -9.10 1.56
CA TYR A 7 -7.63 -7.72 1.32
C TYR A 7 -8.18 -6.87 2.46
N LEU A 8 -7.37 -5.94 2.98
CA LEU A 8 -7.72 -5.23 4.21
C LEU A 8 -7.88 -3.71 3.98
N GLY A 9 -7.71 -3.27 2.74
CA GLY A 9 -7.85 -1.90 2.28
C GLY A 9 -7.84 -1.82 0.77
N GLY A 10 -7.98 -0.62 0.23
CA GLY A 10 -7.87 -0.36 -1.19
C GLY A 10 -7.97 1.12 -1.50
N ALA A 11 -7.59 1.50 -2.72
CA ALA A 11 -7.70 2.87 -3.21
C ALA A 11 -8.03 2.90 -4.71
N LEU A 12 -8.74 3.95 -5.11
CA LEU A 12 -8.99 4.26 -6.51
C LEU A 12 -7.73 4.89 -7.12
N GLY A 13 -7.15 4.21 -8.10
CA GLY A 13 -6.06 4.75 -8.90
C GLY A 13 -6.53 5.85 -9.85
N PHE A 14 -5.59 6.71 -10.26
CA PHE A 14 -5.86 7.78 -11.22
C PHE A 14 -6.18 7.26 -12.64
N ASP A 15 -5.99 5.97 -12.89
CA ASP A 15 -6.38 5.26 -14.11
C ASP A 15 -7.82 4.74 -14.08
N GLY A 16 -8.54 4.99 -12.97
CA GLY A 16 -9.94 4.57 -12.78
C GLY A 16 -10.09 3.14 -12.26
N MET A 17 -8.98 2.46 -11.93
CA MET A 17 -8.99 1.10 -11.39
C MET A 17 -8.90 1.14 -9.86
N ILE A 18 -9.57 0.21 -9.17
CA ILE A 18 -9.41 0.04 -7.72
C ILE A 18 -8.30 -0.98 -7.46
N TYR A 19 -7.41 -0.66 -6.54
CA TYR A 19 -6.31 -1.53 -6.11
C TYR A 19 -6.54 -1.99 -4.68
N ALA A 20 -6.81 -3.29 -4.48
CA ALA A 20 -6.99 -3.87 -3.16
C ALA A 20 -5.64 -4.26 -2.54
N ILE A 21 -5.45 -3.87 -1.28
CA ILE A 21 -4.20 -4.04 -0.54
C ILE A 21 -4.13 -5.46 0.05
N PRO A 22 -3.10 -6.26 -0.30
CA PRO A 22 -3.01 -7.67 0.09
C PRO A 22 -2.61 -7.82 1.57
N GLY A 23 -3.60 -7.94 2.44
CA GLY A 23 -3.37 -8.23 3.86
C GLY A 23 -2.90 -9.68 4.05
N PHE A 24 -3.73 -10.64 3.68
CA PHE A 24 -3.38 -12.07 3.66
C PHE A 24 -3.17 -12.59 2.24
N ALA A 25 -3.69 -11.86 1.24
CA ALA A 25 -3.58 -12.25 -0.15
C ALA A 25 -2.12 -12.30 -0.64
N ARG A 26 -1.90 -13.07 -1.71
CA ARG A 26 -0.57 -13.24 -2.33
C ARG A 26 -0.14 -12.04 -3.16
N ARG A 27 -1.10 -11.37 -3.81
CA ARG A 27 -0.82 -10.27 -4.76
C ARG A 27 -1.83 -9.15 -4.60
N VAL A 28 -1.49 -7.97 -5.13
CA VAL A 28 -2.46 -6.87 -5.27
C VAL A 28 -3.56 -7.32 -6.24
N LEU A 29 -4.81 -7.00 -5.92
CA LEU A 29 -5.93 -7.18 -6.84
C LEU A 29 -6.27 -5.86 -7.51
N ARG A 30 -6.30 -5.84 -8.84
CA ARG A 30 -6.85 -4.74 -9.64
C ARG A 30 -8.29 -5.06 -9.99
N ILE A 31 -9.18 -4.10 -9.77
CA ILE A 31 -10.61 -4.21 -10.01
C ILE A 31 -11.00 -3.08 -10.96
N ASP A 32 -11.63 -3.40 -12.09
CA ASP A 32 -12.25 -2.41 -12.97
C ASP A 32 -13.70 -2.18 -12.51
N PRO A 33 -14.01 -1.04 -11.85
CA PRO A 33 -15.35 -0.78 -11.34
C PRO A 33 -16.40 -0.58 -12.45
N ARG A 34 -15.99 -0.40 -13.71
CA ARG A 34 -16.90 -0.18 -14.84
C ARG A 34 -17.41 -1.49 -15.44
N THR A 35 -16.59 -2.54 -15.38
CA THR A 35 -16.87 -3.84 -16.01
C THR A 35 -17.00 -4.98 -15.01
N GLY A 36 -16.55 -4.78 -13.77
CA GLY A 36 -16.45 -5.84 -12.77
C GLY A 36 -15.27 -6.80 -12.98
N ALA A 37 -14.42 -6.55 -13.98
CA ALA A 37 -13.23 -7.37 -14.22
C ALA A 37 -12.24 -7.28 -13.04
N VAL A 38 -11.62 -8.41 -12.71
CA VAL A 38 -10.68 -8.55 -11.60
C VAL A 38 -9.45 -9.32 -12.05
N GLU A 39 -8.27 -8.85 -11.67
CA GLU A 39 -7.01 -9.52 -11.99
C GLU A 39 -5.93 -9.27 -10.93
N TYR A 40 -5.00 -10.22 -10.81
CA TYR A 40 -3.83 -10.07 -9.94
C TYR A 40 -2.73 -9.28 -10.65
N VAL A 41 -2.11 -8.35 -9.93
CA VAL A 41 -1.02 -7.51 -10.43
C VAL A 41 0.16 -7.49 -9.45
N GLY A 42 1.37 -7.28 -10.00
CA GLY A 42 2.58 -7.23 -9.20
C GLY A 42 3.15 -8.59 -8.77
N PRO A 43 4.18 -8.59 -7.91
CA PRO A 43 4.87 -9.79 -7.46
C PRO A 43 4.06 -10.57 -6.41
N ASP A 44 4.52 -11.77 -6.09
CA ASP A 44 3.95 -12.64 -5.06
C ASP A 44 4.58 -12.34 -3.68
N PHE A 45 3.73 -12.05 -2.71
CA PHE A 45 4.06 -11.73 -1.32
C PHE A 45 3.53 -12.82 -0.36
N SER A 46 3.56 -14.10 -0.75
CA SER A 46 3.09 -15.22 0.07
C SER A 46 3.91 -15.51 1.33
N ASN A 47 4.96 -14.73 1.61
CA ASN A 47 5.90 -14.96 2.71
C ASN A 47 5.35 -14.58 4.10
N ALA A 48 4.27 -13.79 4.19
CA ALA A 48 3.73 -13.37 5.47
C ALA A 48 2.20 -13.12 5.46
N PRO A 49 1.51 -13.41 6.58
CA PRO A 49 0.13 -12.97 6.80
C PRO A 49 0.08 -11.49 7.23
N PHE A 50 -1.10 -10.86 7.11
CA PHE A 50 -1.39 -9.49 7.58
C PHE A 50 -0.33 -8.43 7.24
N LYS A 51 0.20 -8.48 6.00
CA LYS A 51 1.31 -7.64 5.56
C LYS A 51 0.99 -6.16 5.63
N TRP A 52 -0.15 -5.78 5.08
CA TRP A 52 -0.62 -4.40 5.00
C TRP A 52 -2.12 -4.31 5.31
N LEU A 53 -2.56 -3.22 5.93
CA LEU A 53 -3.97 -3.00 6.28
C LEU A 53 -4.62 -1.99 5.34
N ARG A 54 -4.22 -0.73 5.40
CA ARG A 54 -4.87 0.36 4.65
C ARG A 54 -3.94 0.92 3.60
N SER A 55 -4.37 1.99 2.94
CA SER A 55 -3.50 2.77 2.07
C SER A 55 -3.74 4.26 2.20
N VAL A 56 -2.72 5.05 1.88
CA VAL A 56 -2.80 6.49 1.65
C VAL A 56 -2.33 6.78 0.23
N GLN A 57 -3.02 7.67 -0.48
CA GLN A 57 -2.66 8.05 -1.84
C GLN A 57 -1.89 9.37 -1.84
N CYS A 58 -0.79 9.42 -2.60
CA CYS A 58 -0.08 10.66 -2.86
C CYS A 58 -0.88 11.50 -3.87
N PRO A 59 -1.37 12.69 -3.52
CA PRO A 59 -2.13 13.52 -4.45
C PRO A 59 -1.28 14.04 -5.62
N ARG A 60 0.04 14.15 -5.46
CA ARG A 60 0.93 14.66 -6.50
C ARG A 60 1.29 13.63 -7.57
N THR A 61 1.59 12.40 -7.16
CA THR A 61 2.04 11.33 -8.07
C THR A 61 0.93 10.34 -8.40
N GLY A 62 -0.14 10.33 -7.62
CA GLY A 62 -1.20 9.34 -7.68
C GLY A 62 -0.79 7.94 -7.20
N ALA A 63 0.44 7.78 -6.69
CA ALA A 63 0.91 6.52 -6.12
C ALA A 63 0.16 6.20 -4.81
N ILE A 64 -0.14 4.92 -4.61
CA ILE A 64 -0.87 4.38 -3.47
C ILE A 64 0.14 3.67 -2.56
N TYR A 65 0.16 4.02 -1.28
CA TYR A 65 1.07 3.47 -0.28
C TYR A 65 0.28 2.62 0.72
N GLY A 66 0.47 1.30 0.67
CA GLY A 66 -0.10 0.33 1.60
C GLY A 66 0.66 0.30 2.92
N LEU A 67 -0.05 0.52 4.03
CA LEU A 67 0.56 0.76 5.33
C LEU A 67 1.02 -0.55 5.99
N PRO A 68 2.28 -0.64 6.46
CA PRO A 68 2.85 -1.87 7.01
C PRO A 68 2.15 -2.26 8.31
N CYS A 69 1.73 -3.53 8.38
CA CYS A 69 1.12 -4.12 9.57
C CYS A 69 2.05 -5.18 10.17
N HIS A 70 2.31 -6.28 9.47
CA HIS A 70 3.35 -7.25 9.86
C HIS A 70 4.59 -7.12 8.97
N HIS A 71 4.44 -6.69 7.71
CA HIS A 71 5.58 -6.55 6.82
C HIS A 71 6.49 -5.40 7.23
N ASP A 72 7.80 -5.55 7.04
CA ASP A 72 8.82 -4.54 7.39
C ASP A 72 9.06 -3.51 6.28
N ALA A 73 8.13 -3.40 5.34
CA ALA A 73 8.20 -2.48 4.21
C ALA A 73 6.82 -1.95 3.88
N VAL A 74 6.77 -0.73 3.34
CA VAL A 74 5.55 -0.12 2.79
C VAL A 74 5.33 -0.67 1.39
N LEU A 75 4.10 -1.06 1.08
CA LEU A 75 3.72 -1.42 -0.29
C LEU A 75 3.53 -0.14 -1.11
N LYS A 76 4.12 -0.05 -2.29
CA LYS A 76 3.89 1.06 -3.23
C LYS A 76 3.28 0.54 -4.52
N ILE A 77 2.16 1.14 -4.92
CA ILE A 77 1.47 0.84 -6.18
C ILE A 77 1.41 2.14 -6.97
N VAL A 78 1.94 2.12 -8.20
CA VAL A 78 1.84 3.22 -9.15
C VAL A 78 0.88 2.76 -10.26
N PRO A 79 -0.37 3.27 -10.28
CA PRO A 79 -1.31 3.00 -11.36
C PRO A 79 -0.74 3.41 -12.73
N SER A 80 -1.31 2.86 -13.80
CA SER A 80 -0.82 3.11 -15.16
C SER A 80 -1.97 3.47 -16.07
N LYS A 81 -1.96 4.68 -16.64
CA LYS A 81 -2.89 5.03 -17.72
C LYS A 81 -2.48 4.38 -19.04
N GLY A 82 -3.48 4.14 -19.87
CA GLY A 82 -3.32 3.70 -21.25
C GLY A 82 -3.47 2.20 -21.44
N VAL A 83 -3.31 1.81 -22.70
CA VAL A 83 -3.54 0.46 -23.20
C VAL A 83 -2.23 -0.06 -23.78
N GLY A 84 -1.87 -1.30 -23.44
CA GLY A 84 -0.72 -1.99 -24.02
C GLY A 84 -0.94 -2.31 -25.50
N LYS A 85 0.13 -2.76 -26.17
CA LYS A 85 0.06 -3.19 -27.58
C LYS A 85 -0.94 -4.34 -27.81
N ASP A 86 -1.27 -5.07 -26.76
CA ASP A 86 -2.21 -6.19 -26.73
C ASP A 86 -3.67 -5.75 -26.49
N GLY A 87 -3.95 -4.45 -26.44
CA GLY A 87 -5.30 -3.94 -26.19
C GLY A 87 -5.74 -3.99 -24.72
N LYS A 88 -4.87 -4.40 -23.78
CA LYS A 88 -5.20 -4.49 -22.35
C LYS A 88 -4.76 -3.25 -21.57
N PRO A 89 -5.44 -2.89 -20.46
CA PRO A 89 -4.96 -1.81 -19.58
C PRO A 89 -3.55 -2.09 -19.10
N LYS A 90 -2.66 -1.11 -19.27
CA LYS A 90 -1.25 -1.23 -18.86
C LYS A 90 -1.15 -1.65 -17.39
N ALA A 91 -0.24 -2.57 -17.07
CA ALA A 91 -0.06 -3.04 -15.70
C ALA A 91 0.46 -1.90 -14.78
N PRO A 92 0.05 -1.84 -13.51
CA PRO A 92 0.66 -0.94 -12.55
C PRO A 92 2.10 -1.37 -12.24
N CYS A 93 2.91 -0.45 -11.71
CA CYS A 93 4.15 -0.83 -11.03
C CYS A 93 3.83 -1.13 -9.55
N VAL A 94 4.26 -2.27 -9.04
CA VAL A 94 4.09 -2.66 -7.64
C VAL A 94 5.46 -2.96 -7.05
N SER A 95 5.83 -2.24 -6.00
CA SER A 95 7.15 -2.33 -5.34
C SER A 95 7.04 -2.21 -3.82
N LEU A 96 8.16 -2.43 -3.13
CA LEU A 96 8.31 -2.22 -1.69
C LEU A 96 9.27 -1.07 -1.44
N VAL A 97 8.99 -0.25 -0.42
CA VAL A 97 9.85 0.86 0.01
C VAL A 97 10.04 0.87 1.52
N GLY A 98 11.13 1.47 1.99
CA GLY A 98 11.44 1.58 3.42
C GLY A 98 11.67 0.26 4.14
N LEU A 99 12.26 -0.74 3.44
CA LEU A 99 12.55 -2.05 4.03
C LEU A 99 13.44 -1.90 5.27
N GLY A 100 12.96 -2.38 6.41
CA GLY A 100 13.67 -2.30 7.70
C GLY A 100 13.53 -0.95 8.42
N SER A 101 12.88 0.05 7.81
CA SER A 101 12.68 1.38 8.39
C SER A 101 11.27 1.58 8.98
N CYS A 102 10.42 0.56 8.91
CA CYS A 102 9.02 0.62 9.32
C CYS A 102 8.78 0.23 10.79
N GLY A 103 9.84 -0.05 11.56
CA GLY A 103 9.73 -0.62 12.91
C GLY A 103 9.53 -2.13 12.92
N SER A 104 9.61 -2.71 14.11
CA SER A 104 9.53 -4.14 14.37
C SER A 104 8.18 -4.55 14.98
N GLY A 105 7.93 -5.86 15.01
CA GLY A 105 6.71 -6.43 15.58
C GLY A 105 5.51 -6.48 14.62
N ASP A 106 4.42 -6.99 15.16
CA ASP A 106 3.15 -7.22 14.47
C ASP A 106 2.13 -6.11 14.79
N TRP A 107 1.14 -5.94 13.91
CA TRP A 107 0.08 -4.92 14.02
C TRP A 107 0.62 -3.50 14.25
N LYS A 108 1.68 -3.14 13.52
CA LYS A 108 2.40 -1.87 13.70
C LYS A 108 1.50 -0.64 13.52
N PHE A 109 0.88 -0.50 12.34
CA PHE A 109 0.08 0.67 11.99
C PHE A 109 -1.29 0.30 11.45
N HIS A 110 -2.34 0.95 11.96
CA HIS A 110 -3.72 0.67 11.58
C HIS A 110 -4.31 1.68 10.59
N GLY A 111 -3.78 2.90 10.57
CA GLY A 111 -4.25 3.99 9.70
C GLY A 111 -3.10 4.88 9.24
N GLY A 112 -3.39 5.84 8.37
CA GLY A 112 -2.40 6.80 7.91
C GLY A 112 -3.07 8.06 7.37
N VAL A 113 -2.43 9.20 7.56
CA VAL A 113 -2.98 10.52 7.19
C VAL A 113 -1.92 11.32 6.43
N LEU A 114 -2.32 11.99 5.36
CA LEU A 114 -1.48 12.95 4.65
C LEU A 114 -1.44 14.27 5.44
N SER A 115 -0.25 14.78 5.72
CA SER A 115 -0.06 16.15 6.18
C SER A 115 -0.03 17.11 4.99
N PRO A 116 -0.85 18.18 4.98
CA PRO A 116 -0.79 19.21 3.95
C PRO A 116 0.48 20.07 4.06
N ASP A 117 1.09 20.15 5.24
CA ASP A 117 2.20 21.07 5.52
C ASP A 117 3.51 20.61 4.88
N ASP A 118 3.84 19.32 4.99
CA ASP A 118 5.08 18.76 4.43
C ASP A 118 4.85 17.73 3.33
N GLY A 119 3.59 17.36 3.08
CA GLY A 119 3.20 16.38 2.07
C GLY A 119 3.57 14.94 2.43
N CYS A 120 3.96 14.66 3.69
CA CYS A 120 4.28 13.32 4.15
C CYS A 120 3.05 12.58 4.69
N PHE A 121 3.12 11.26 4.72
CA PHE A 121 2.13 10.43 5.39
C PHE A 121 2.58 10.09 6.80
N TYR A 122 1.64 10.11 7.73
CA TYR A 122 1.86 9.77 9.13
C TYR A 122 0.99 8.56 9.46
N CYS A 123 1.63 7.42 9.67
CA CYS A 123 0.99 6.16 10.01
C CYS A 123 0.60 6.14 11.49
N ILE A 124 -0.67 5.86 11.75
CA ILE A 124 -1.25 5.82 13.09
C ILE A 124 -0.86 4.49 13.75
N PRO A 125 -0.08 4.52 14.83
CA PRO A 125 0.39 3.32 15.51
C PRO A 125 -0.77 2.58 16.18
N GLN A 126 -0.70 1.25 16.15
CA GLN A 126 -1.56 0.37 16.95
C GLN A 126 -0.74 -0.35 18.02
N PHE A 127 0.32 -1.08 17.61
CA PHE A 127 1.32 -1.64 18.53
C PHE A 127 2.76 -1.18 18.24
N ALA A 128 2.97 -0.36 17.21
CA ALA A 128 4.26 0.30 17.06
C ALA A 128 4.46 1.32 18.18
N GLU A 129 5.67 1.36 18.76
CA GLU A 129 6.05 2.31 19.82
C GLU A 129 6.31 3.74 19.30
N ARG A 130 6.36 3.92 17.98
CA ARG A 130 6.68 5.20 17.33
C ARG A 130 5.82 5.40 16.10
N VAL A 131 5.61 6.65 15.70
CA VAL A 131 4.88 7.00 14.47
C VAL A 131 5.79 6.78 13.28
N LEU A 132 5.31 6.08 12.24
CA LEU A 132 6.02 6.00 10.96
C LEU A 132 5.63 7.18 10.06
N LYS A 133 6.62 7.99 9.71
CA LYS A 133 6.55 9.03 8.68
C LYS A 133 7.03 8.47 7.34
N ILE A 134 6.28 8.74 6.27
CA ILE A 134 6.63 8.34 4.91
C ILE A 134 6.67 9.60 4.03
N ASP A 135 7.79 9.85 3.38
CA ASP A 135 7.92 10.92 2.39
C ASP A 135 7.69 10.38 0.96
N PRO A 136 6.53 10.65 0.33
CA PRO A 136 6.25 10.15 -1.00
C PRO A 136 7.05 10.82 -2.13
N ARG A 137 7.89 11.82 -1.84
CA ARG A 137 8.83 12.41 -2.82
C ARG A 137 10.02 11.52 -3.07
N THR A 138 10.51 10.86 -2.01
CA THR A 138 11.77 10.11 -1.99
C THR A 138 11.58 8.65 -1.61
N ASP A 139 10.36 8.26 -1.24
CA ASP A 139 10.01 6.97 -0.63
C ASP A 139 10.74 6.69 0.70
N ALA A 140 11.24 7.74 1.36
CA ALA A 140 11.88 7.61 2.65
C ALA A 140 10.85 7.27 3.74
N CYS A 141 11.24 6.35 4.63
CA CYS A 141 10.46 5.92 5.78
C CYS A 141 11.29 6.18 7.04
N GLU A 142 10.68 6.81 8.04
CA GLU A 142 11.36 7.15 9.30
C GLU A 142 10.39 7.00 10.48
N LEU A 143 10.85 6.37 11.56
CA LEU A 143 10.15 6.43 12.84
C LEU A 143 10.46 7.76 13.54
N ILE A 144 9.41 8.48 13.94
CA ILE A 144 9.50 9.79 14.59
C ILE A 144 8.88 9.77 16.00
N GLY A 145 9.20 10.78 16.80
CA GLY A 145 8.74 10.91 18.20
C GLY A 145 9.49 10.01 19.19
N ALA A 146 9.22 10.18 20.49
CA ALA A 146 9.70 9.27 21.52
C ALA A 146 8.91 7.94 21.48
N SER A 147 9.47 6.89 22.08
CA SER A 147 8.73 5.64 22.33
C SER A 147 7.62 5.89 23.36
N PHE A 148 6.44 5.27 23.20
CA PHE A 148 5.28 5.36 24.10
C PHE A 148 4.74 3.99 24.48
#